data_AF-A0A3B0RP66-F1
#
_entry.id   AF-A0A3B0RP66-F1
#
_cell.length_a   1.000
_cell.length_b   1.000
_cell.length_c   1.000
_cell.angle_alpha   90.00
_cell.angle_beta   90.00
_cell.angle_gamma   90.00
#
_symmetry.space_group_name_H-M   'P 1'
#
loop_
_entity.id
_entity.type
_entity.pdbx_description
1 polymer ?
#
loop_
_entity_poly.entity_id
_entity_poly.type
_entity_poly.pdbx_seq_one_letter_code
_entity_poly.pdbx_strand_id
1 'polypeptide(L)'
;CLFAITGVARAVVISDVSIYVDAAPNVYGSPDYDPWKDATYAAVQAGTFVNMSNGINPANVGTTDFEIEDEVVYSFGDLGKRLTWIYWIPNTTVNDLDGIFEISLVNIWDGDVWDMYDTWYGNTWVTPTRWEDYMGGVIGTAGMAWWGAYNDNTPEELASDMNNWRKVEEQYIFSVRLNGQEEVSMTNNRAAIPEPAMGALFGLALVGFGLMRRRRS
;
A
#
# COMPACT_ATOMS: atom_id res chain seq x y z
N CYS A 1 -29.05 19.27 41.93
CA CYS A 1 -27.75 19.52 41.30
C CYS A 1 -27.79 19.01 39.86
N LEU A 2 -27.90 19.90 38.88
CA LEU A 2 -27.89 19.55 37.46
C LEU A 2 -26.42 19.58 37.03
N PHE A 3 -25.82 18.42 36.76
CA PHE A 3 -24.49 18.36 36.17
C PHE A 3 -24.64 18.63 34.66
N ALA A 4 -24.30 19.85 34.24
CA ALA A 4 -24.10 20.15 32.84
C ALA A 4 -22.76 19.53 32.42
N ILE A 5 -22.80 18.40 31.71
CA ILE A 5 -21.63 17.89 31.00
C ILE A 5 -21.46 18.79 29.78
N THR A 6 -20.64 19.83 29.91
CA THR A 6 -20.18 20.60 28.75
C THR A 6 -19.16 19.76 28.00
N GLY A 7 -19.63 18.94 27.07
CA GLY A 7 -18.77 18.32 26.07
C GLY A 7 -18.19 19.43 25.19
N VAL A 8 -16.89 19.63 25.24
CA VAL A 8 -16.20 20.51 24.29
C VAL A 8 -16.10 19.72 22.99
N ALA A 9 -16.96 20.04 22.01
CA ALA A 9 -16.79 19.55 20.66
C ALA A 9 -15.50 20.15 20.10
N ARG A 10 -14.45 19.34 20.00
CA ARG A 10 -13.20 19.72 19.33
C ARG A 10 -13.44 19.59 17.83
N ALA A 11 -13.19 20.65 17.08
CA ALA A 11 -13.13 20.55 15.62
C ALA A 11 -11.95 19.66 15.23
N VAL A 12 -12.20 18.64 14.41
CA VAL A 12 -11.14 17.84 13.78
C VAL A 12 -10.39 18.75 12.81
N VAL A 13 -9.07 18.71 12.89
CA VAL A 13 -8.17 19.38 11.94
C VAL A 13 -7.36 18.31 11.20
N ILE A 14 -6.94 18.57 9.96
CA ILE A 14 -6.27 17.51 9.17
C ILE A 14 -5.00 17.01 9.83
N SER A 15 -4.34 17.86 10.61
CA SER A 15 -3.09 17.55 11.31
C SER A 15 -3.26 16.50 12.42
N ASP A 16 -4.51 16.17 12.80
CA ASP A 16 -4.80 15.05 13.69
C ASP A 16 -4.81 13.70 12.95
N VAL A 17 -4.88 13.68 11.62
CA VAL A 17 -4.94 12.44 10.84
C VAL A 17 -3.54 11.84 10.70
N SER A 18 -3.41 10.58 11.09
CA SER A 18 -2.21 9.77 10.88
C SER A 18 -2.46 8.73 9.79
N ILE A 19 -1.57 8.61 8.82
CA ILE A 19 -1.60 7.57 7.79
C ILE A 19 -0.46 6.57 8.05
N TYR A 20 -0.76 5.29 7.85
CA TYR A 20 0.15 4.15 7.93
C TYR A 20 -0.05 3.26 6.70
N VAL A 21 0.88 2.33 6.49
CA VAL A 21 0.80 1.37 5.38
C VAL A 21 1.35 0.00 5.76
N ASP A 22 0.75 -1.04 5.20
CA ASP A 22 1.20 -2.42 5.37
C ASP A 22 0.79 -3.33 4.22
N ALA A 23 1.39 -4.51 4.18
CA ALA A 23 0.97 -5.60 3.30
C ALA A 23 -0.07 -6.49 4.01
N ALA A 24 -1.36 -6.20 3.78
CA ALA A 24 -2.45 -6.95 4.40
C ALA A 24 -2.71 -8.28 3.68
N PRO A 25 -3.12 -9.34 4.39
CA PRO A 25 -3.73 -10.51 3.74
C PRO A 25 -4.93 -10.10 2.88
N ASN A 26 -5.30 -10.91 1.87
CA ASN A 26 -6.45 -10.59 1.05
C ASN A 26 -7.77 -10.65 1.85
N VAL A 27 -8.44 -9.50 1.97
CA VAL A 27 -9.77 -9.37 2.63
C VAL A 27 -10.83 -10.33 2.09
N TYR A 28 -10.69 -10.78 0.84
CA TYR A 28 -11.64 -11.70 0.21
C TYR A 28 -11.17 -13.14 0.35
N GLY A 29 -11.49 -13.74 1.48
CA GLY A 29 -11.35 -15.19 1.71
C GLY A 29 -10.10 -15.63 2.48
N SER A 30 -9.14 -14.74 2.74
CA SER A 30 -8.01 -15.09 3.60
C SER A 30 -8.46 -15.20 5.05
N PRO A 31 -8.20 -16.32 5.75
CA PRO A 31 -8.51 -16.46 7.17
C PRO A 31 -7.63 -15.56 8.05
N ASP A 32 -6.54 -15.02 7.51
CA ASP A 32 -5.57 -14.22 8.25
C ASP A 32 -5.91 -12.72 8.25
N TYR A 33 -6.89 -12.29 7.44
CA TYR A 33 -7.24 -10.87 7.34
C TYR A 33 -7.82 -10.30 8.64
N ASP A 34 -8.81 -10.96 9.26
CA ASP A 34 -9.43 -10.46 10.49
C ASP A 34 -8.42 -10.39 11.65
N PRO A 35 -7.60 -11.44 11.92
CA PRO A 35 -6.52 -11.33 12.90
C PRO A 35 -5.52 -10.20 12.61
N TRP A 36 -5.15 -9.99 11.34
CA TRP A 36 -4.27 -8.89 10.94
C TRP A 36 -4.94 -7.53 11.19
N LYS A 37 -6.22 -7.38 10.83
CA LYS A 37 -6.99 -6.13 11.01
C LYS A 37 -7.04 -5.76 12.49
N ASP A 38 -7.43 -6.71 13.35
CA ASP A 38 -7.55 -6.46 14.79
C ASP A 38 -6.22 -6.05 15.43
N ALA A 39 -5.14 -6.75 15.09
CA ALA A 39 -3.80 -6.43 15.58
C ALA A 39 -3.30 -5.06 15.07
N THR A 40 -3.54 -4.78 13.79
CA THR A 40 -3.19 -3.51 13.15
C THR A 40 -3.92 -2.34 13.80
N TYR A 41 -5.23 -2.47 13.98
CA TYR A 41 -6.07 -1.41 14.55
C TYR A 41 -5.67 -1.10 15.99
N ALA A 42 -5.41 -2.14 16.80
CA ALA A 42 -4.92 -1.97 18.15
C ALA A 42 -3.54 -1.29 18.19
N ALA A 43 -2.60 -1.69 17.32
CA ALA A 43 -1.26 -1.10 17.27
C ALA A 43 -1.28 0.36 16.78
N VAL A 44 -2.12 0.69 15.80
CA VAL A 44 -2.30 2.06 15.31
C VAL A 44 -2.86 2.96 16.40
N GLN A 45 -3.93 2.50 17.08
CA GLN A 45 -4.54 3.25 18.18
C GLN A 45 -3.56 3.46 19.35
N ALA A 46 -2.74 2.45 19.66
CA ALA A 46 -1.72 2.52 20.71
C ALA A 46 -0.50 3.36 20.32
N GLY A 47 -0.36 3.78 19.06
CA GLY A 47 0.82 4.47 18.54
C GLY A 47 2.07 3.60 18.46
N THR A 48 1.90 2.28 18.39
CA THR A 48 2.99 1.29 18.30
C THR A 48 3.09 0.62 16.94
N PHE A 49 2.27 1.04 15.97
CA PHE A 49 2.28 0.49 14.62
C PHE A 49 3.60 0.76 13.91
N VAL A 50 4.09 -0.23 13.15
CA VAL A 50 5.30 -0.13 12.33
C VAL A 50 4.92 -0.41 10.88
N ASN A 51 5.15 0.57 10.01
CA ASN A 51 4.85 0.44 8.59
C ASN A 51 5.57 -0.76 7.97
N MET A 52 4.89 -1.43 7.03
CA MET A 52 5.42 -2.56 6.28
C MET A 52 5.97 -3.71 7.14
N SER A 53 5.48 -3.85 8.38
CA SER A 53 5.89 -4.93 9.28
C SER A 53 5.47 -6.33 8.78
N ASN A 54 4.43 -6.40 7.94
CA ASN A 54 3.97 -7.62 7.29
C ASN A 54 4.44 -7.72 5.82
N GLY A 55 5.29 -6.80 5.37
CA GLY A 55 5.90 -6.84 4.03
C GLY A 55 6.81 -8.05 3.83
N ILE A 56 6.99 -8.48 2.58
CA ILE A 56 7.82 -9.64 2.23
C ILE A 56 9.32 -9.37 2.46
N ASN A 57 9.74 -8.11 2.33
CA ASN A 57 11.13 -7.69 2.48
C ASN A 57 11.37 -7.07 3.87
N PRO A 58 12.11 -7.75 4.77
CA PRO A 58 12.37 -7.24 6.12
C PRO A 58 13.16 -5.92 6.14
N ALA A 59 13.85 -5.56 5.06
CA ALA A 59 14.55 -4.28 4.96
C ALA A 59 13.59 -3.09 4.86
N ASN A 60 12.34 -3.32 4.44
CA ASN A 60 11.34 -2.27 4.28
C ASN A 60 10.57 -1.99 5.59
N VAL A 61 10.77 -2.79 6.64
CA VAL A 61 10.09 -2.60 7.94
C VAL A 61 10.45 -1.22 8.51
N GLY A 62 9.42 -0.43 8.82
CA GLY A 62 9.55 0.95 9.31
C GLY A 62 9.71 2.00 8.20
N THR A 63 9.69 1.60 6.93
CA THR A 63 9.69 2.49 5.76
C THR A 63 8.29 2.54 5.12
N THR A 64 8.16 3.24 3.99
CA THR A 64 6.96 3.17 3.13
C THR A 64 7.23 2.39 1.84
N ASP A 65 8.38 1.75 1.73
CA ASP A 65 8.78 1.00 0.54
C ASP A 65 8.13 -0.40 0.55
N PHE A 66 7.82 -0.94 -0.63
CA PHE A 66 7.15 -2.23 -0.77
C PHE A 66 7.74 -3.04 -1.94
N GLU A 67 7.47 -4.34 -1.96
CA GLU A 67 7.75 -5.20 -3.11
C GLU A 67 6.44 -5.56 -3.82
N ILE A 68 6.50 -6.00 -5.07
CA ILE A 68 5.30 -6.34 -5.84
C ILE A 68 4.47 -7.45 -5.16
N GLU A 69 5.11 -8.35 -4.42
CA GLU A 69 4.44 -9.42 -3.66
C GLU A 69 3.53 -8.88 -2.55
N ASP A 70 3.77 -7.65 -2.09
CA ASP A 70 2.99 -7.02 -1.03
C ASP A 70 1.64 -6.49 -1.54
N GLU A 71 1.43 -6.47 -2.86
CA GLU A 71 0.26 -5.89 -3.52
C GLU A 71 -0.36 -6.77 -4.60
N VAL A 72 -0.14 -8.09 -4.57
CA VAL A 72 -0.69 -9.01 -5.57
C VAL A 72 -1.62 -10.02 -4.91
N VAL A 73 -2.84 -10.13 -5.45
CA VAL A 73 -3.83 -11.15 -5.06
C VAL A 73 -4.09 -12.12 -6.20
N TYR A 74 -4.52 -13.34 -5.85
CA TYR A 74 -4.85 -14.41 -6.80
C TYR A 74 -5.84 -15.39 -6.16
N SER A 75 -6.35 -16.35 -6.94
CA SER A 75 -7.49 -17.20 -6.55
C SER A 75 -7.12 -18.57 -5.93
N PHE A 76 -5.83 -18.81 -5.69
CA PHE A 76 -5.32 -20.09 -5.18
C PHE A 76 -4.34 -19.87 -4.03
N GLY A 77 -3.96 -20.95 -3.34
CA GLY A 77 -2.97 -20.89 -2.27
C GLY A 77 -3.41 -20.01 -1.10
N ASP A 78 -2.56 -19.06 -0.72
CA ASP A 78 -2.76 -18.09 0.36
C ASP A 78 -3.52 -16.83 -0.07
N LEU A 79 -3.93 -16.73 -1.33
CA LEU A 79 -4.69 -15.62 -1.93
C LEU A 79 -3.93 -14.29 -2.05
N GLY A 80 -2.63 -14.29 -1.74
CA GLY A 80 -1.76 -13.12 -1.83
C GLY A 80 -2.05 -12.01 -0.82
N LYS A 81 -1.53 -10.82 -1.12
CA LYS A 81 -1.56 -9.64 -0.23
C LYS A 81 -2.05 -8.40 -0.95
N ARG A 82 -2.38 -7.37 -0.17
CA ARG A 82 -2.84 -6.06 -0.64
C ARG A 82 -2.07 -4.97 0.07
N LEU A 83 -1.51 -4.03 -0.69
CA LEU A 83 -0.96 -2.82 -0.10
C LEU A 83 -2.12 -2.03 0.48
N THR A 84 -2.10 -1.82 1.79
CA THR A 84 -3.23 -1.30 2.54
C THR A 84 -2.80 -0.10 3.36
N TRP A 85 -3.39 1.04 3.05
CA TRP A 85 -3.27 2.25 3.84
C TRP A 85 -4.27 2.20 5.00
N ILE A 86 -3.80 2.60 6.17
CA ILE A 86 -4.59 2.72 7.39
C ILE A 86 -4.57 4.18 7.80
N TYR A 87 -5.72 4.78 8.07
CA TYR A 87 -5.80 6.13 8.63
C TYR A 87 -6.47 6.10 10.00
N TRP A 88 -5.94 6.93 10.91
CA TRP A 88 -6.43 7.08 12.27
C TRP A 88 -6.67 8.54 12.60
N ILE A 89 -7.83 8.82 13.18
CA ILE A 89 -8.30 10.17 13.51
C ILE A 89 -8.81 10.12 14.95
N PRO A 90 -8.02 10.57 15.94
CA PRO A 90 -8.42 10.49 17.35
C PRO A 90 -9.47 11.55 17.70
N ASN A 91 -10.25 11.28 18.75
CA ASN A 91 -11.22 12.21 19.35
C ASN A 91 -12.33 12.69 18.39
N THR A 92 -12.78 11.81 17.49
CA THR A 92 -13.88 12.07 16.58
C THR A 92 -14.70 10.81 16.36
N THR A 93 -15.81 10.93 15.65
CA THR A 93 -16.67 9.82 15.23
C THR A 93 -16.88 9.85 13.73
N VAL A 94 -17.29 8.73 13.14
CA VAL A 94 -17.65 8.64 11.72
C VAL A 94 -18.73 9.68 11.38
N ASN A 95 -19.69 9.89 12.29
CA ASN A 95 -20.74 10.89 12.11
C ASN A 95 -20.21 12.32 12.06
N ASP A 96 -19.17 12.66 12.82
CA ASP A 96 -18.56 14.00 12.77
C ASP A 96 -17.81 14.25 11.45
N LEU A 97 -17.39 13.17 10.78
CA LEU A 97 -16.62 13.19 9.54
C LEU A 97 -17.49 13.01 8.28
N ASP A 98 -18.78 12.69 8.44
CA ASP A 98 -19.67 12.43 7.32
C ASP A 98 -19.80 13.66 6.41
N GLY A 99 -19.65 13.43 5.11
CA GLY A 99 -19.67 14.48 4.08
C GLY A 99 -18.48 15.45 4.08
N ILE A 100 -17.53 15.34 5.01
CA ILE A 100 -16.37 16.24 5.08
C ILE A 100 -15.03 15.53 4.94
N PHE A 101 -14.96 14.23 5.23
CA PHE A 101 -13.74 13.42 5.10
C PHE A 101 -13.75 12.62 3.79
N GLU A 102 -12.69 12.76 3.01
CA GLU A 102 -12.53 12.11 1.72
C GLU A 102 -11.12 11.53 1.57
N ILE A 103 -11.00 10.49 0.75
CA ILE A 103 -9.74 9.84 0.40
C ILE A 103 -9.49 9.87 -1.10
N SER A 104 -8.22 9.86 -1.50
CA SER A 104 -7.77 9.67 -2.89
C SER A 104 -6.62 8.67 -2.96
N LEU A 105 -6.46 8.05 -4.13
CA LEU A 105 -5.35 7.15 -4.41
C LEU A 105 -4.86 7.36 -5.83
N VAL A 106 -3.61 7.78 -5.95
CA VAL A 106 -2.91 7.91 -7.24
C VAL A 106 -1.83 6.84 -7.33
N ASN A 107 -1.75 6.18 -8.47
CA ASN A 107 -0.68 5.26 -8.82
C ASN A 107 0.18 5.89 -9.92
N ILE A 108 1.49 5.74 -9.83
CA ILE A 108 2.45 6.13 -10.86
C ILE A 108 3.20 4.86 -11.24
N TRP A 109 2.94 4.35 -12.44
CA TRP A 109 3.46 3.07 -12.93
C TRP A 109 4.39 3.34 -14.12
N ASP A 110 5.70 3.18 -13.93
CA ASP A 110 6.74 3.53 -14.92
C ASP A 110 6.62 4.99 -15.45
N GLY A 111 6.19 5.90 -14.58
CA GLY A 111 5.95 7.31 -14.91
C GLY A 111 4.55 7.63 -15.46
N ASP A 112 3.74 6.63 -15.79
CA ASP A 112 2.33 6.85 -16.15
C ASP A 112 1.49 7.09 -14.90
N VAL A 113 0.72 8.19 -14.88
CA VAL A 113 -0.08 8.59 -13.71
C VAL A 113 -1.53 8.13 -13.86
N TRP A 114 -2.02 7.39 -12.87
CA TRP A 114 -3.35 6.79 -12.81
C TRP A 114 -4.06 7.26 -11.54
N ASP A 115 -5.17 7.96 -11.71
CA ASP A 115 -6.08 8.24 -10.61
C ASP A 115 -6.99 7.02 -10.39
N MET A 116 -6.73 6.29 -9.31
CA MET A 116 -7.35 5.01 -9.03
C MET A 116 -8.80 5.13 -8.57
N TYR A 117 -9.24 6.30 -8.13
CA TYR A 117 -10.65 6.49 -7.79
C TYR A 117 -11.41 7.17 -8.91
N ASP A 118 -10.79 8.07 -9.67
CA ASP A 118 -11.43 8.61 -10.87
C ASP A 118 -11.70 7.51 -11.90
N THR A 119 -10.72 6.63 -12.14
CA THR A 119 -10.84 5.58 -13.15
C THR A 119 -11.95 4.57 -12.82
N TRP A 120 -12.18 4.25 -11.54
CA TRP A 120 -13.16 3.23 -11.14
C TRP A 120 -14.47 3.79 -10.58
N TYR A 121 -14.47 4.99 -10.03
CA TYR A 121 -15.62 5.62 -9.37
C TYR A 121 -16.00 6.99 -9.96
N GLY A 122 -15.25 7.50 -10.95
CA GLY A 122 -15.52 8.75 -11.65
C GLY A 122 -15.25 10.02 -10.83
N ASN A 123 -14.53 9.90 -9.70
CA ASN A 123 -14.05 11.02 -8.91
C ASN A 123 -12.73 10.68 -8.20
N THR A 124 -11.78 11.61 -8.20
CA THR A 124 -10.51 11.52 -7.44
C THR A 124 -10.72 11.36 -5.94
N TRP A 125 -11.70 12.10 -5.40
CA TRP A 125 -11.97 12.18 -3.98
C TRP A 125 -13.29 11.50 -3.68
N VAL A 126 -13.25 10.52 -2.78
CA VAL A 126 -14.41 9.70 -2.43
C VAL A 126 -14.56 9.62 -0.92
N THR A 127 -15.81 9.51 -0.46
CA THR A 127 -16.09 9.14 0.92
C THR A 127 -15.62 7.71 1.16
N PRO A 128 -14.81 7.45 2.20
CA PRO A 128 -14.37 6.09 2.49
C PRO A 128 -15.56 5.17 2.80
N THR A 129 -15.46 3.94 2.33
CA THR A 129 -16.48 2.90 2.57
C THR A 129 -16.08 1.93 3.68
N ARG A 130 -14.82 2.00 4.15
CA ARG A 130 -14.24 1.09 5.14
C ARG A 130 -13.59 1.88 6.27
N TRP A 131 -14.43 2.35 7.19
CA TRP A 131 -14.05 3.04 8.41
C TRP A 131 -15.09 2.80 9.51
N GLU A 132 -14.67 2.91 10.76
CA GLU A 132 -15.51 2.69 11.92
C GLU A 132 -15.08 3.53 13.13
N ASP A 133 -16.02 3.79 14.03
CA ASP A 133 -15.73 4.30 15.36
C ASP A 133 -14.93 3.23 16.13
N TYR A 134 -13.72 3.58 16.55
CA TYR A 134 -12.81 2.67 17.21
C TYR A 134 -12.12 3.37 18.38
N MET A 135 -12.34 2.86 19.60
CA MET A 135 -11.63 3.28 20.83
C MET A 135 -11.42 4.81 20.99
N GLY A 136 -12.46 5.60 20.74
CA GLY A 136 -12.43 7.06 20.92
C GLY A 136 -11.88 7.86 19.73
N GLY A 137 -11.80 7.24 18.55
CA GLY A 137 -11.52 7.90 17.28
C GLY A 137 -12.16 7.15 16.11
N VAL A 138 -11.74 7.50 14.90
CA VAL A 138 -12.13 6.83 13.67
C VAL A 138 -10.90 6.17 13.06
N ILE A 139 -11.03 4.90 12.70
CA ILE A 139 -10.02 4.15 11.98
C ILE A 139 -10.61 3.63 10.67
N GLY A 140 -9.82 3.61 9.62
CA GLY A 140 -10.25 3.03 8.35
C GLY A 140 -9.10 2.56 7.48
N THR A 141 -9.47 1.87 6.40
CA THR A 141 -8.52 1.27 5.47
C THR A 141 -8.89 1.54 4.02
N ALA A 142 -7.87 1.64 3.18
CA ALA A 142 -7.97 1.63 1.73
C ALA A 142 -6.92 0.63 1.20
N GLY A 143 -7.31 -0.29 0.32
CA GLY A 143 -6.41 -1.35 -0.12
C GLY A 143 -6.42 -1.54 -1.63
N MET A 144 -5.23 -1.54 -2.23
CA MET A 144 -5.02 -1.81 -3.65
C MET A 144 -4.28 -3.14 -3.82
N ALA A 145 -4.59 -3.83 -4.92
CA ALA A 145 -3.80 -4.95 -5.38
C ALA A 145 -3.96 -5.18 -6.87
N TRP A 146 -2.90 -5.64 -7.50
CA TRP A 146 -2.95 -6.25 -8.82
C TRP A 146 -3.46 -7.67 -8.73
N TRP A 147 -4.19 -8.10 -9.74
CA TRP A 147 -4.66 -9.48 -9.81
C TRP A 147 -3.69 -10.31 -10.63
N GLY A 148 -2.93 -11.17 -9.95
CA GLY A 148 -1.99 -12.11 -10.57
C GLY A 148 -2.69 -13.34 -11.14
N ALA A 149 -2.16 -13.85 -12.25
CA ALA A 149 -2.69 -15.01 -12.97
C ALA A 149 -4.19 -14.89 -13.30
N TYR A 150 -4.65 -13.68 -13.66
CA TYR A 150 -6.08 -13.37 -13.80
C TYR A 150 -6.85 -14.35 -14.69
N ASN A 151 -6.25 -14.79 -15.79
CA ASN A 151 -6.90 -15.65 -16.77
C ASN A 151 -6.73 -17.15 -16.47
N ASP A 152 -5.55 -17.56 -16.03
CA ASP A 152 -5.18 -18.98 -15.97
C ASP A 152 -5.21 -19.55 -14.54
N ASN A 153 -5.07 -18.69 -13.52
CA ASN A 153 -5.06 -19.06 -12.11
C ASN A 153 -4.05 -20.19 -11.79
N THR A 154 -2.86 -20.13 -12.39
CA THR A 154 -1.77 -21.08 -12.16
C THR A 154 -0.57 -20.43 -11.48
N PRO A 155 0.23 -21.18 -10.71
CA PRO A 155 1.48 -20.68 -10.14
C PRO A 155 2.49 -20.21 -11.20
N GLU A 156 2.54 -20.87 -12.36
CA GLU A 156 3.45 -20.51 -13.45
C GLU A 156 3.11 -19.15 -14.06
N GLU A 157 1.81 -18.86 -14.26
CA GLU A 157 1.37 -17.57 -14.77
C GLU A 157 1.58 -16.46 -13.75
N LEU A 158 1.31 -16.73 -12.47
CA LEU A 158 1.62 -15.79 -11.40
C LEU A 158 3.11 -15.45 -11.39
N ALA A 159 3.99 -16.45 -11.52
CA ALA A 159 5.43 -16.20 -11.59
C ALA A 159 5.82 -15.37 -12.82
N SER A 160 5.14 -15.55 -13.95
CA SER A 160 5.33 -14.73 -15.16
C SER A 160 4.94 -13.27 -14.92
N ASP A 161 3.74 -13.02 -14.39
CA ASP A 161 3.26 -11.68 -14.03
C ASP A 161 4.23 -10.97 -13.08
N MET A 162 4.59 -11.64 -11.99
CA MET A 162 5.52 -11.09 -10.98
C MET A 162 6.88 -10.74 -11.59
N ASN A 163 7.43 -11.57 -12.47
CA ASN A 163 8.70 -11.27 -13.14
C ASN A 163 8.61 -10.06 -14.06
N ASN A 164 7.46 -9.80 -14.67
CA ASN A 164 7.25 -8.62 -15.51
C ASN A 164 7.10 -7.36 -14.65
N TRP A 165 6.27 -7.43 -13.61
CA TRP A 165 5.98 -6.29 -12.74
C TRP A 165 7.18 -5.84 -11.90
N ARG A 166 8.05 -6.77 -11.46
CA ARG A 166 9.30 -6.44 -10.76
C ARG A 166 10.21 -5.46 -11.53
N LYS A 167 10.06 -5.36 -12.84
CA LYS A 167 10.87 -4.48 -13.70
C LYS A 167 10.35 -3.04 -13.76
N VAL A 168 9.15 -2.81 -13.26
CA VAL A 168 8.50 -1.51 -13.26
C VAL A 168 8.81 -0.79 -11.95
N GLU A 169 9.11 0.51 -12.03
CA GLU A 169 9.09 1.39 -10.88
C GLU A 169 7.65 1.84 -10.61
N GLU A 170 7.26 1.84 -9.34
CA GLU A 170 5.89 2.16 -8.97
C GLU A 170 5.86 3.04 -7.72
N GLN A 171 4.93 3.99 -7.73
CA GLN A 171 4.66 4.83 -6.58
C GLN A 171 3.15 4.92 -6.36
N TYR A 172 2.72 4.80 -5.11
CA TYR A 172 1.39 5.19 -4.70
C TYR A 172 1.44 6.46 -3.88
N ILE A 173 0.46 7.34 -4.10
CA ILE A 173 0.19 8.50 -3.28
C ILE A 173 -1.24 8.35 -2.76
N PHE A 174 -1.35 7.99 -1.48
CA PHE A 174 -2.62 7.93 -0.79
C PHE A 174 -2.80 9.23 0.00
N SER A 175 -3.95 9.88 -0.19
CA SER A 175 -4.25 11.14 0.46
C SER A 175 -5.58 11.10 1.19
N VAL A 176 -5.65 11.86 2.28
CA VAL A 176 -6.87 12.15 3.03
C VAL A 176 -7.08 13.65 3.02
N ARG A 177 -8.33 14.11 2.97
CA ARG A 177 -8.64 15.53 3.15
C ARG A 177 -9.87 15.77 4.00
N LEU A 178 -9.93 16.97 4.56
CA LEU A 178 -11.09 17.50 5.27
C LEU A 178 -11.61 18.75 4.58
N ASN A 179 -12.93 18.83 4.38
CA ASN A 179 -13.63 19.99 3.80
C ASN A 179 -13.06 20.47 2.46
N GLY A 180 -12.45 19.58 1.67
CA GLY A 180 -11.90 19.93 0.36
C GLY A 180 -10.72 20.90 0.36
N GLN A 181 -10.05 21.11 1.49
CA GLN A 181 -9.02 22.16 1.64
C GLN A 181 -7.67 21.61 2.11
N GLU A 182 -7.68 20.90 3.24
CA GLU A 182 -6.48 20.45 3.92
C GLU A 182 -6.22 18.98 3.63
N GLU A 183 -5.02 18.66 3.13
CA GLU A 183 -4.62 17.32 2.71
C GLU A 183 -3.41 16.83 3.52
N VAL A 184 -3.44 15.56 3.91
CA VAL A 184 -2.27 14.81 4.37
C VAL A 184 -2.11 13.61 3.44
N SER A 185 -0.89 13.32 3.03
CA SER A 185 -0.60 12.27 2.06
C SER A 185 0.55 11.39 2.53
N MET A 186 0.53 10.13 2.09
CA MET A 186 1.63 9.19 2.21
C MET A 186 2.05 8.73 0.84
N THR A 187 3.36 8.69 0.62
CA THR A 187 3.96 8.16 -0.60
C THR A 187 4.65 6.84 -0.31
N ASN A 188 4.31 5.82 -1.10
CA ASN A 188 4.87 4.48 -1.04
C ASN A 188 5.62 4.19 -2.33
N ASN A 189 6.80 3.59 -2.23
CA ASN A 189 7.65 3.39 -3.40
C ASN A 189 8.04 1.93 -3.57
N ARG A 190 8.10 1.50 -4.82
CA ARG A 190 8.70 0.24 -5.24
C ARG A 190 9.67 0.55 -6.35
N ALA A 191 10.95 0.33 -6.09
CA ALA A 191 11.98 0.48 -7.12
C ALA A 191 11.89 -0.67 -8.13
N ALA A 192 12.17 -0.38 -9.40
CA ALA A 192 12.39 -1.42 -10.39
C ALA A 192 13.60 -2.27 -9.99
N ILE A 193 13.45 -3.60 -10.02
CA ILE A 193 14.57 -4.52 -9.85
C ILE A 193 15.30 -4.60 -11.20
N PRO A 194 16.57 -4.14 -11.30
CA PRO A 194 17.30 -4.19 -12.55
C PRO A 194 17.45 -5.63 -13.03
N GLU A 195 17.26 -5.87 -14.34
CA GLU A 195 17.59 -7.18 -14.88
C GLU A 195 19.07 -7.48 -14.59
N PRO A 196 19.40 -8.68 -14.06
CA PRO A 196 20.79 -9.06 -13.87
C PRO A 196 21.45 -8.94 -15.24
N ALA A 197 22.47 -8.07 -15.34
CA ALA A 197 23.12 -7.71 -16.59
C ALA A 197 23.84 -8.94 -17.19
N MET A 198 23.08 -9.84 -17.82
CA MET A 198 23.61 -10.97 -18.59
C MET A 198 24.58 -10.46 -19.67
N GLY A 199 24.37 -9.25 -20.19
CA GLY A 199 25.31 -8.58 -21.09
C GLY A 199 26.71 -8.32 -20.50
N ALA A 200 26.83 -8.04 -19.19
CA ALA A 200 28.12 -7.84 -18.54
C ALA A 200 28.90 -9.16 -18.38
N LEU A 201 28.19 -10.28 -18.15
CA LEU A 201 28.79 -11.61 -18.07
C LEU A 201 29.28 -12.12 -19.44
N PHE A 202 28.55 -11.85 -20.53
CA PHE A 202 29.03 -12.18 -21.88
C PHE A 202 30.16 -11.26 -22.36
N GLY A 203 30.16 -9.97 -21.97
CA GLY A 203 31.24 -9.03 -22.28
C GLY A 203 32.58 -9.42 -21.65
N LEU A 204 32.58 -9.88 -20.39
CA LEU A 204 33.78 -10.38 -19.72
C LEU A 204 34.27 -11.71 -20.29
N ALA A 205 33.37 -12.60 -20.72
CA ALA A 205 33.74 -13.84 -21.40
C ALA A 205 34.48 -13.58 -22.74
N LEU A 206 34.03 -12.61 -23.54
CA LEU A 206 34.65 -12.29 -24.83
C LEU A 206 36.02 -11.60 -24.68
N VAL A 207 36.20 -10.72 -23.69
CA VAL A 207 37.53 -10.13 -23.39
C VAL A 207 38.50 -11.20 -22.87
N GLY A 208 38.01 -12.16 -22.06
CA GLY A 208 38.79 -13.31 -21.60
C GLY A 208 39.30 -14.20 -22.74
N PHE A 209 38.48 -14.47 -23.76
CA PHE A 209 38.90 -15.23 -24.95
C PHE A 209 39.82 -14.43 -25.90
N GLY A 210 39.63 -13.10 -26.00
CA GLY A 210 40.50 -12.24 -26.80
C GLY A 210 41.94 -12.15 -26.27
N LEU A 211 42.12 -12.12 -24.95
CA LEU A 211 43.44 -12.08 -24.30
C LEU A 211 44.19 -13.42 -24.35
N MET A 212 43.48 -14.56 -24.35
CA MET A 212 44.11 -15.88 -24.49
C MET A 212 44.66 -16.14 -25.90
N ARG A 213 44.08 -15.54 -26.94
CA ARG A 213 44.53 -15.73 -28.34
C ARG A 213 45.83 -14.99 -28.65
N ARG A 214 46.13 -13.90 -27.94
CA ARG A 214 47.38 -13.11 -28.12
C ARG A 214 48.63 -13.72 -27.47
N ARG A 215 48.47 -14.76 -26.65
CA ARG A 215 49.59 -15.44 -25.95
C ARG A 215 50.14 -16.67 -26.70
N ARG A 216 49.68 -16.95 -27.92
CA ARG A 216 50.06 -18.14 -28.72
C ARG A 216 50.68 -17.81 -30.09
N SER A 217 51.11 -16.57 -30.31
CA SER A 217 51.88 -16.14 -31.48
C SER A 217 53.24 -15.65 -31.07
#